data_AF-A0A966ABR4-F1
#
_entry.id   AF-A0A966ABR4-F1
#
_cell.length_a   1.000
_cell.length_b   1.000
_cell.length_c   1.000
_cell.angle_alpha   90.00
_cell.angle_beta   90.00
_cell.angle_gamma   90.00
#
_symmetry.space_group_name_H-M   'P 1'
#
loop_
_entity.id
_entity.type
_entity.pdbx_description
1 polymer ?
#
loop_
_entity_poly.entity_id
_entity_poly.type
_entity_poly.pdbx_seq_one_letter_code
_entity_poly.pdbx_strand_id
1 'polypeptide(L)'
;MKTQWKSNRKRIFAGTLLVVIAGALAGTAGAESAGPTYVLNAISDTAYGNKVIAGDYVDAIDKIKTSNRRSIHNYYAATNLCVAYIMTHDLEGAKNVCNSAVTEIETSLSRKFARNNSAKAKTYRKFLAIALSNRGVLHALAGDSELARGDFRDALELEARISAPEVNLARLAVS
;
A
#
# COMPACT_ATOMS: atom_id res chain seq x y z
N MET A 1 28.84 23.58 -27.27
CA MET A 1 28.34 22.20 -26.99
C MET A 1 27.08 22.32 -26.12
N LYS A 2 25.93 21.82 -26.59
CA LYS A 2 24.67 21.78 -25.83
C LYS A 2 24.43 20.35 -25.36
N THR A 3 24.58 20.09 -24.07
CA THR A 3 24.29 18.78 -23.46
C THR A 3 22.77 18.59 -23.35
N GLN A 4 22.22 17.70 -24.18
CA GLN A 4 20.83 17.27 -24.13
C GLN A 4 20.63 16.31 -22.95
N TRP A 5 20.12 16.81 -21.83
CA TRP A 5 19.72 15.98 -20.69
C TRP A 5 18.41 15.25 -21.03
N LYS A 6 18.49 13.99 -21.49
CA LYS A 6 17.32 13.12 -21.63
C LYS A 6 16.77 12.77 -20.25
N SER A 7 15.64 13.38 -19.89
CA SER A 7 14.84 13.01 -18.72
C SER A 7 14.16 11.65 -18.97
N ASN A 8 14.80 10.57 -18.52
CA ASN A 8 14.18 9.24 -18.45
C ASN A 8 13.14 9.22 -17.32
N ARG A 9 11.92 9.70 -17.59
CA ARG A 9 10.78 9.50 -16.69
C ARG A 9 10.35 8.04 -16.77
N LYS A 10 10.94 7.17 -15.94
CA LYS A 10 10.44 5.81 -15.73
C LYS A 10 8.99 5.91 -15.25
N ARG A 11 8.07 5.26 -15.95
CA ARG A 11 6.66 5.18 -15.57
C ARG A 11 6.58 4.33 -14.31
N ILE A 12 6.20 4.92 -13.18
CA ILE A 12 6.02 4.17 -11.93
C ILE A 12 4.86 3.19 -12.11
N PHE A 13 5.15 1.88 -12.08
CA PHE A 13 4.14 0.82 -12.05
C PHE A 13 3.81 0.44 -10.60
N ALA A 14 2.55 0.05 -10.36
CA ALA A 14 2.15 -0.59 -9.12
C ALA A 14 2.04 -2.09 -9.37
N GLY A 15 2.72 -2.91 -8.56
CA GLY A 15 2.57 -4.36 -8.56
C GLY A 15 1.46 -4.77 -7.61
N THR A 16 0.79 -5.89 -7.91
CA THR A 16 -0.34 -6.40 -7.13
C THR A 16 0.08 -7.66 -6.38
N LEU A 17 -0.22 -7.74 -5.08
CA LEU A 17 0.04 -8.89 -4.21
C LEU A 17 -1.27 -9.36 -3.58
N LEU A 18 -1.32 -10.64 -3.19
CA LEU A 18 -2.47 -11.27 -2.53
C LEU A 18 -2.05 -11.78 -1.15
N VAL A 19 -2.82 -11.46 -0.10
CA VAL A 19 -2.62 -11.93 1.28
C VAL A 19 -3.90 -12.58 1.80
N VAL A 20 -3.81 -13.66 2.58
CA VAL A 20 -4.98 -14.42 3.06
C VAL A 20 -5.16 -14.23 4.56
N ILE A 21 -6.40 -14.09 5.04
CA ILE A 21 -6.71 -14.32 6.47
C ILE A 21 -6.69 -15.82 6.72
N ALA A 22 -5.70 -16.31 7.48
CA ALA A 22 -5.73 -17.68 7.98
C ALA A 22 -6.72 -17.77 9.15
N GLY A 23 -7.89 -18.36 8.93
CA GLY A 23 -8.85 -18.63 10.00
C GLY A 23 -8.37 -19.80 10.84
N ALA A 24 -8.12 -19.60 12.13
CA ALA A 24 -7.91 -20.70 13.07
C ALA A 24 -9.27 -21.34 13.40
N LEU A 25 -9.75 -22.26 12.57
CA LEU A 25 -10.93 -23.07 12.86
C LEU A 25 -10.50 -24.35 13.59
N ALA A 26 -10.57 -24.31 14.91
CA ALA A 26 -10.57 -25.52 15.72
C ALA A 26 -11.92 -26.24 15.53
N GLY A 27 -11.98 -27.24 14.66
CA GLY A 27 -13.09 -28.20 14.66
C GLY A 27 -13.55 -28.71 13.30
N THR A 28 -13.39 -30.02 13.13
CA THR A 28 -14.04 -30.92 12.16
C THR A 28 -13.62 -30.80 10.70
N ALA A 29 -13.21 -31.93 10.14
CA ALA A 29 -12.85 -32.11 8.74
C ALA A 29 -14.04 -31.75 7.81
N GLY A 30 -13.94 -30.57 7.21
CA GLY A 30 -14.80 -30.05 6.15
C GLY A 30 -13.98 -29.00 5.42
N ALA A 31 -14.03 -29.01 4.08
CA ALA A 31 -13.17 -28.23 3.20
C ALA A 31 -12.84 -26.83 3.76
N GLU A 32 -11.54 -26.59 4.03
CA GLU A 32 -11.02 -25.28 4.42
C GLU A 32 -11.34 -24.29 3.30
N SER A 33 -12.41 -23.53 3.49
CA SER A 33 -12.61 -22.27 2.80
C SER A 33 -11.47 -21.37 3.26
N ALA A 34 -10.38 -21.33 2.49
CA ALA A 34 -9.32 -20.34 2.68
C ALA A 34 -9.99 -18.97 2.87
N GLY A 35 -9.63 -18.27 3.94
CA GLY A 35 -10.26 -17.00 4.30
C GLY A 35 -10.18 -15.96 3.16
N PRO A 36 -10.87 -14.82 3.29
CA PRO A 36 -10.85 -13.78 2.27
C PRO A 36 -9.40 -13.40 1.94
N THR A 37 -9.08 -13.44 0.65
CA THR A 37 -7.77 -13.01 0.14
C THR A 37 -7.83 -11.51 -0.10
N TYR A 38 -6.98 -10.67 0.47
CA TYR A 38 -6.93 -9.24 0.17
C TYR A 38 -5.87 -8.89 -0.87
N VAL A 39 -6.09 -7.82 -1.60
CA VAL A 39 -5.20 -7.26 -2.62
C VAL A 39 -4.39 -6.12 -2.04
N LEU A 40 -3.07 -6.20 -2.15
CA LEU A 40 -2.13 -5.13 -1.80
C LEU A 40 -1.48 -4.58 -3.06
N ASN A 41 -1.09 -3.30 -3.02
CA ASN A 41 -0.35 -2.66 -4.09
C ASN A 41 1.00 -2.13 -3.61
N ALA A 42 2.08 -2.66 -4.19
CA ALA A 42 3.44 -2.15 -3.99
C ALA A 42 3.86 -1.24 -5.15
N ILE A 43 4.78 -0.32 -4.91
CA ILE A 43 5.27 0.66 -5.89
C ILE A 43 6.63 0.17 -6.42
N SER A 44 6.66 -0.36 -7.65
CA SER A 44 7.74 -1.22 -8.14
C SER A 44 9.09 -0.52 -8.30
N ASP A 45 9.11 0.67 -8.89
CA ASP A 45 10.33 1.25 -9.47
C ASP A 45 11.13 2.11 -8.49
N THR A 46 10.78 2.05 -7.21
CA THR A 46 11.38 2.88 -6.16
C THR A 46 11.28 2.18 -4.81
N ALA A 47 12.13 2.60 -3.87
CA ALA A 47 12.15 2.12 -2.49
C ALA A 47 12.02 0.59 -2.37
N TYR A 48 12.80 -0.14 -3.17
CA TYR A 48 12.86 -1.61 -3.20
C TYR A 48 11.52 -2.32 -3.45
N GLY A 49 10.54 -1.66 -4.08
CA GLY A 49 9.24 -2.30 -4.36
C GLY A 49 9.33 -3.47 -5.32
N ASN A 50 10.33 -3.52 -6.19
CA ASN A 50 10.63 -4.70 -7.00
C ASN A 50 10.93 -5.95 -6.15
N LYS A 51 11.57 -5.79 -4.99
CA LYS A 51 11.81 -6.89 -4.04
C LYS A 51 10.52 -7.33 -3.36
N VAL A 52 9.69 -6.37 -2.96
CA VAL A 52 8.35 -6.65 -2.42
C VAL A 52 7.53 -7.46 -3.43
N ILE A 53 7.48 -7.05 -4.69
CA ILE A 53 6.74 -7.76 -5.74
C ILE A 53 7.32 -9.15 -6.03
N ALA A 54 8.64 -9.33 -5.88
CA ALA A 54 9.30 -10.61 -6.06
C ALA A 54 9.07 -11.60 -4.89
N GLY A 55 8.48 -11.16 -3.78
CA GLY A 55 8.31 -11.98 -2.58
C GLY A 55 9.48 -11.92 -1.60
N ASP A 56 10.52 -11.13 -1.89
CA ASP A 56 11.71 -10.97 -1.05
C ASP A 56 11.44 -10.01 0.13
N TYR A 57 10.39 -10.26 0.92
CA TYR A 57 9.88 -9.29 1.90
C TYR A 57 10.89 -8.94 2.99
N VAL A 58 11.59 -9.94 3.54
CA VAL A 58 12.57 -9.73 4.62
C VAL A 58 13.74 -8.87 4.15
N ASP A 59 14.29 -9.17 2.96
CA ASP A 59 15.35 -8.36 2.37
C ASP A 59 14.83 -6.97 1.98
N ALA A 60 13.61 -6.85 1.45
CA ALA A 60 12.99 -5.55 1.20
C ALA A 60 12.88 -4.71 2.49
N ILE A 61 12.43 -5.32 3.60
CA ILE A 61 12.32 -4.66 4.91
C ILE A 61 13.70 -4.16 5.37
N ASP A 62 14.72 -5.01 5.34
CA ASP A 62 16.08 -4.64 5.75
C ASP A 62 16.63 -3.50 4.89
N LYS A 63 16.54 -3.62 3.56
CA LYS A 63 17.04 -2.61 2.62
C LYS A 63 16.30 -1.29 2.75
N ILE A 64 14.98 -1.30 2.90
CA ILE A 64 14.19 -0.07 3.06
C ILE A 64 14.59 0.63 4.37
N LYS A 65 14.67 -0.10 5.49
CA LYS A 65 15.01 0.47 6.81
C LYS A 65 16.43 1.03 6.85
N THR A 66 17.40 0.33 6.26
CA THR A 66 18.81 0.75 6.25
C THR A 66 19.08 1.89 5.27
N SER A 67 18.33 1.98 4.18
CA SER A 67 18.48 3.04 3.17
C SER A 67 17.86 4.38 3.59
N ASN A 68 17.05 4.40 4.66
CA ASN A 68 16.18 5.55 4.98
C ASN A 68 16.86 6.73 5.71
N ARG A 69 18.11 7.07 5.35
CA ARG A 69 18.82 8.18 6.03
C ARG A 69 18.56 9.58 5.47
N ARG A 70 18.15 9.80 4.19
CA ARG A 70 18.07 11.18 3.61
C ARG A 70 17.17 11.38 2.36
N SER A 71 15.94 10.85 2.25
CA SER A 71 15.12 11.03 1.02
C SER A 71 13.80 11.78 1.19
N ILE A 72 13.55 12.74 0.29
CA ILE A 72 12.35 13.59 0.12
C ILE A 72 11.09 12.79 -0.30
N HIS A 73 11.21 11.48 -0.54
CA HIS A 73 10.11 10.60 -0.96
C HIS A 73 9.91 9.40 -0.02
N ASN A 74 9.87 9.69 1.28
CA ASN A 74 9.72 8.69 2.34
C ASN A 74 8.40 7.90 2.24
N TYR A 75 7.34 8.46 1.63
CA TYR A 75 6.08 7.74 1.46
C TYR A 75 6.15 6.52 0.53
N TYR A 76 7.07 6.49 -0.45
CA TYR A 76 7.27 5.28 -1.26
C TYR A 76 7.84 4.14 -0.41
N ALA A 77 8.83 4.46 0.42
CA ALA A 77 9.42 3.52 1.36
C ALA A 77 8.39 3.05 2.37
N ALA A 78 7.63 3.97 2.97
CA ALA A 78 6.56 3.63 3.90
C ALA A 78 5.47 2.74 3.24
N THR A 79 5.06 3.04 2.00
CA THR A 79 4.06 2.22 1.28
C THR A 79 4.57 0.80 1.03
N ASN A 80 5.79 0.65 0.52
CA ASN A 80 6.36 -0.67 0.25
C ASN A 80 6.66 -1.45 1.53
N LEU A 81 7.11 -0.77 2.57
CA LEU A 81 7.38 -1.37 3.87
C LEU A 81 6.09 -1.82 4.56
N CYS A 82 4.99 -1.06 4.42
CA CYS A 82 3.65 -1.45 4.85
C CYS A 82 3.24 -2.78 4.20
N VAL A 83 3.35 -2.88 2.86
CA VAL A 83 3.06 -4.12 2.13
C VAL A 83 3.95 -5.27 2.62
N ALA A 84 5.27 -5.05 2.73
CA ALA A 84 6.19 -6.11 3.14
C ALA A 84 5.88 -6.63 4.55
N TYR A 85 5.58 -5.75 5.52
CA TYR A 85 5.19 -6.16 6.87
C TYR A 85 3.87 -6.94 6.89
N ILE A 86 2.87 -6.51 6.10
CA ILE A 86 1.61 -7.25 5.96
C ILE A 86 1.86 -8.65 5.36
N MET A 87 2.70 -8.74 4.33
CA MET A 87 3.01 -10.02 3.68
C MET A 87 3.82 -10.97 4.57
N THR A 88 4.54 -10.46 5.57
CA THR A 88 5.19 -11.27 6.62
C THR A 88 4.29 -11.53 7.83
N HIS A 89 3.02 -11.12 7.78
CA HIS A 89 2.05 -11.19 8.89
C HIS A 89 2.49 -10.47 10.18
N ASP A 90 3.43 -9.53 10.08
CA ASP A 90 3.84 -8.68 11.20
C ASP A 90 2.93 -7.44 11.24
N LEU A 91 1.71 -7.64 11.76
CA LEU A 91 0.69 -6.60 11.81
C LEU A 91 1.06 -5.45 12.76
N GLU A 92 1.81 -5.75 13.82
CA GLU A 92 2.29 -4.73 14.76
C GLU A 92 3.30 -3.81 14.08
N GLY A 93 4.28 -4.38 13.38
CA GLY A 93 5.23 -3.63 12.56
C GLY A 93 4.54 -2.86 11.42
N ALA A 94 3.53 -3.46 10.79
CA ALA A 94 2.76 -2.84 9.72
C ALA A 94 2.02 -1.58 10.18
N LYS A 95 1.42 -1.58 11.37
CA LYS A 95 0.55 -0.48 11.87
C LYS A 95 1.19 0.90 11.77
N ASN A 96 2.39 1.06 12.32
CA ASN A 96 3.07 2.35 12.33
C ASN A 96 3.48 2.77 10.92
N VAL A 97 3.91 1.81 10.10
CA VAL A 97 4.41 2.07 8.75
C VAL A 97 3.29 2.42 7.78
N CYS A 98 2.16 1.70 7.81
CA CYS A 98 0.99 2.01 6.99
C CYS A 98 0.39 3.38 7.35
N ASN A 99 0.34 3.72 8.65
CA ASN A 99 -0.05 5.06 9.09
C ASN A 99 0.90 6.14 8.59
N SER A 100 2.21 5.92 8.68
CA SER A 100 3.21 6.87 8.14
C SER A 100 3.04 7.07 6.64
N ALA A 101 2.76 6.01 5.88
CA ALA A 101 2.54 6.09 4.45
C ALA A 101 1.38 7.05 4.10
N VAL A 102 0.24 6.91 4.78
CA VAL A 102 -0.93 7.78 4.60
C VAL A 102 -0.58 9.23 4.99
N THR A 103 -0.11 9.44 6.22
CA THR A 103 0.18 10.78 6.78
C THR A 103 1.21 11.55 5.95
N GLU A 104 2.24 10.89 5.42
CA GLU A 104 3.27 11.55 4.63
C GLU A 104 2.76 12.01 3.26
N ILE A 105 1.85 11.25 2.66
CA ILE A 105 1.22 11.60 1.38
C ILE A 105 0.24 12.75 1.61
N GLU A 106 -0.59 12.68 2.65
CA GLU A 106 -1.49 13.76 3.05
C GLU A 106 -0.73 15.05 3.34
N THR A 107 0.36 14.98 4.11
CA THR A 107 1.23 16.13 4.39
C THR A 107 1.86 16.69 3.10
N SER A 108 2.18 15.82 2.14
CA SER A 108 2.69 16.23 0.83
C SER A 108 1.62 16.86 -0.06
N LEU A 109 0.37 16.44 0.09
CA LEU A 109 -0.81 17.02 -0.54
C LEU A 109 -1.14 18.38 0.07
N SER A 110 -1.28 18.49 1.38
CA SER A 110 -1.65 19.74 2.08
C SER A 110 -0.64 20.86 1.84
N ARG A 111 0.67 20.57 1.84
CA ARG A 111 1.71 21.55 1.50
C ARG A 111 1.65 22.03 0.04
N LYS A 112 0.97 21.31 -0.85
CA LYS A 112 0.95 21.56 -2.30
C LYS A 112 -0.43 21.96 -2.83
N PHE A 113 -1.51 21.67 -2.10
CA PHE A 113 -2.87 22.08 -2.42
C PHE A 113 -3.13 23.57 -2.27
N ALA A 114 -2.18 24.34 -1.72
CA ALA A 114 -2.13 25.78 -1.93
C ALA A 114 -2.06 26.17 -3.44
N ARG A 115 -1.81 25.22 -4.36
CA ARG A 115 -1.71 25.46 -5.81
C ARG A 115 -2.42 24.38 -6.67
N ASN A 116 -3.75 24.42 -6.74
CA ASN A 116 -4.64 23.86 -7.78
C ASN A 116 -4.45 22.40 -8.29
N ASN A 117 -5.41 21.93 -9.09
CA ASN A 117 -5.58 20.57 -9.65
C ASN A 117 -4.46 20.14 -10.65
N SER A 118 -3.20 20.21 -10.22
CA SER A 118 -2.02 19.91 -11.02
C SER A 118 -1.84 18.42 -11.26
N ALA A 119 -1.12 18.05 -12.33
CA ALA A 119 -0.73 16.66 -12.61
C ALA A 119 -0.05 16.00 -11.39
N LYS A 120 0.70 16.78 -10.61
CA LYS A 120 1.36 16.32 -9.39
C LYS A 120 0.38 16.03 -8.26
N ALA A 121 -0.63 16.88 -8.05
CA ALA A 121 -1.70 16.62 -7.08
C ALA A 121 -2.47 15.33 -7.45
N LYS A 122 -2.75 15.12 -8.74
CA LYS A 122 -3.35 13.86 -9.22
C LYS A 122 -2.48 12.64 -8.89
N THR A 123 -1.16 12.74 -9.11
CA THR A 123 -0.22 11.66 -8.73
C THR A 123 -0.26 11.35 -7.24
N TYR A 124 -0.27 12.36 -6.38
CA TYR A 124 -0.35 12.15 -4.94
C TYR A 124 -1.70 11.57 -4.48
N ARG A 125 -2.83 12.01 -5.06
CA ARG A 125 -4.14 11.38 -4.79
C ARG A 125 -4.13 9.89 -5.13
N LYS A 126 -3.53 9.51 -6.26
CA LYS A 126 -3.35 8.10 -6.64
C LYS A 126 -2.53 7.33 -5.60
N PHE A 127 -1.42 7.89 -5.11
CA PHE A 127 -0.62 7.22 -4.08
C PHE A 127 -1.32 7.16 -2.72
N LEU A 128 -2.10 8.19 -2.38
CA LEU A 128 -2.90 8.18 -1.16
C LEU A 128 -3.95 7.07 -1.20
N ALA A 129 -4.64 6.91 -2.33
CA ALA A 129 -5.58 5.81 -2.54
C ALA A 129 -4.91 4.43 -2.39
N ILE A 130 -3.69 4.25 -2.91
CA ILE A 130 -2.91 3.02 -2.71
C ILE A 130 -2.59 2.80 -1.22
N ALA A 131 -2.10 3.83 -0.52
CA ALA A 131 -1.72 3.72 0.89
C ALA A 131 -2.93 3.44 1.79
N LEU A 132 -4.06 4.11 1.55
CA LEU A 132 -5.34 3.84 2.22
C LEU A 132 -5.80 2.41 1.94
N SER A 133 -5.78 1.95 0.69
CA SER A 133 -6.11 0.56 0.35
C SER A 133 -5.25 -0.43 1.14
N ASN A 134 -3.94 -0.21 1.22
CA ASN A 134 -3.05 -1.13 1.95
C ASN A 134 -3.29 -1.07 3.48
N ARG A 135 -3.55 0.11 4.05
CA ARG A 135 -3.92 0.25 5.47
C ARG A 135 -5.27 -0.40 5.76
N GLY A 136 -6.23 -0.31 4.85
CA GLY A 136 -7.51 -1.01 4.98
C GLY A 136 -7.34 -2.53 5.02
N VAL A 137 -6.42 -3.09 4.24
CA VAL A 137 -6.06 -4.52 4.33
C VAL A 137 -5.46 -4.87 5.69
N LEU A 138 -4.57 -4.04 6.23
CA LEU A 138 -4.06 -4.22 7.59
C LEU A 138 -5.20 -4.24 8.62
N HIS A 139 -6.12 -3.27 8.56
CA HIS A 139 -7.26 -3.22 9.46
C HIS A 139 -8.14 -4.48 9.34
N ALA A 140 -8.40 -4.95 8.11
CA ALA A 140 -9.16 -6.17 7.90
C ALA A 140 -8.46 -7.40 8.50
N LEU A 141 -7.13 -7.52 8.32
CA LEU A 141 -6.33 -8.60 8.92
C LEU A 141 -6.27 -8.52 10.45
N ALA A 142 -6.38 -7.31 11.01
CA ALA A 142 -6.44 -7.08 12.46
C ALA A 142 -7.85 -7.28 13.06
N GLY A 143 -8.88 -7.53 12.23
CA GLY A 143 -10.27 -7.65 12.66
C GLY A 143 -11.03 -6.33 12.80
N ASP A 144 -10.42 -5.21 12.40
CA ASP A 144 -11.00 -3.87 12.47
C ASP A 144 -11.83 -3.54 11.21
N SER A 145 -12.90 -4.30 10.96
CA SER A 145 -13.66 -4.21 9.69
C SER A 145 -14.23 -2.82 9.40
N GLU A 146 -14.62 -2.05 10.41
CA GLU A 146 -15.13 -0.69 10.19
C GLU A 146 -14.03 0.28 9.72
N LEU A 147 -12.83 0.17 10.30
CA LEU A 147 -11.68 0.99 9.86
C LEU A 147 -11.23 0.58 8.45
N ALA A 148 -11.21 -0.73 8.16
CA ALA A 148 -10.93 -1.24 6.83
C ALA A 148 -11.91 -0.69 5.79
N ARG A 149 -13.22 -0.71 6.10
CA ARG A 149 -14.27 -0.20 5.23
C ARG A 149 -14.09 1.29 4.94
N GLY A 150 -13.77 2.09 5.97
CA GLY A 150 -13.47 3.51 5.82
C GLY A 150 -12.33 3.74 4.84
N ASP A 151 -11.19 3.08 5.07
CA ASP A 151 -10.00 3.20 4.21
C ASP A 151 -10.25 2.83 2.75
N PHE A 152 -10.99 1.74 2.49
CA PHE A 152 -11.32 1.34 1.13
C PHE A 152 -12.23 2.36 0.43
N ARG A 153 -13.19 2.94 1.15
CA ARG A 153 -14.09 3.96 0.58
C ARG A 153 -13.35 5.25 0.29
N ASP A 154 -12.53 5.73 1.21
CA ASP A 154 -11.70 6.93 1.01
C ASP A 154 -10.75 6.75 -0.17
N ALA A 155 -10.18 5.55 -0.36
CA ALA A 155 -9.36 5.23 -1.53
C ALA A 155 -10.14 5.32 -2.85
N LEU A 156 -11.39 4.82 -2.89
CA LEU A 156 -12.26 4.89 -4.07
C LEU A 156 -12.67 6.32 -4.41
N GLU A 157 -12.94 7.15 -3.40
CA GLU A 157 -13.26 8.57 -3.59
C GLU A 157 -12.09 9.35 -4.21
N LEU A 158 -10.85 8.99 -3.86
CA LEU A 158 -9.65 9.63 -4.38
C LEU A 158 -9.28 9.20 -5.80
N GLU A 159 -9.39 7.90 -6.11
CA GLU A 159 -9.04 7.33 -7.42
C GLU A 159 -9.79 6.01 -7.67
N ALA A 160 -11.00 6.13 -8.22
CA ALA A 160 -11.85 4.99 -8.57
C ALA A 160 -11.25 4.02 -9.61
N ARG A 161 -10.15 4.39 -10.31
CA ARG A 161 -9.52 3.50 -11.31
C ARG A 161 -8.56 2.48 -10.72
N ILE A 162 -8.29 2.53 -9.42
CA ILE A 162 -7.53 1.47 -8.73
C ILE A 162 -8.55 0.41 -8.30
N SER A 163 -8.40 -0.80 -8.79
CA SER A 163 -9.35 -1.89 -8.53
C SER A 163 -9.23 -2.51 -7.14
N ALA A 164 -8.07 -2.43 -6.48
CA ALA A 164 -7.83 -3.10 -5.21
C ALA A 164 -8.80 -2.70 -4.08
N PRO A 165 -9.10 -1.41 -3.85
CA PRO A 165 -10.10 -1.00 -2.85
C PRO A 165 -11.48 -1.63 -3.07
N GLU A 166 -11.97 -1.63 -4.31
CA GLU A 166 -13.29 -2.22 -4.64
C GLU A 166 -13.30 -3.72 -4.39
N VAL A 167 -12.26 -4.42 -4.85
CA VAL A 167 -12.11 -5.86 -4.64
C VAL A 167 -12.03 -6.19 -3.14
N ASN A 168 -11.25 -5.43 -2.38
CA ASN A 168 -11.10 -5.66 -0.94
C ASN A 168 -12.37 -5.34 -0.16
N LEU A 169 -13.09 -4.29 -0.54
CA LEU A 169 -14.37 -3.94 0.06
C LEU A 169 -15.42 -5.03 -0.16
N ALA A 170 -15.48 -5.59 -1.37
CA ALA A 170 -16.36 -6.72 -1.68
C ALA A 170 -16.03 -7.96 -0.84
N ARG A 171 -14.74 -8.21 -0.58
CA ARG A 171 -14.28 -9.35 0.23
C ARG A 171 -14.49 -9.15 1.73
N LEU A 172 -14.42 -7.91 2.20
CA LEU A 172 -14.74 -7.55 3.58
C LEU A 172 -16.24 -7.70 3.89
N ALA A 173 -17.12 -7.56 2.89
CA ALA A 173 -18.56 -7.70 3.08
C ALA A 173 -19.01 -9.16 3.27
N VAL A 174 -18.15 -10.13 2.94
CA VAL A 174 -18.44 -11.58 3.02
C VAL A 174 -17.60 -12.29 4.10
N SER A 175 -16.80 -11.53 4.85
CA SER A 175 -15.93 -12.01 5.95
C SER A 175 -16.55 -11.71 7.31
#